data_AF-A0A650CE59-F1
#
_entry.id   AF-A0A650CE59-F1
#
_cell.length_a   1.000
_cell.length_b   1.000
_cell.length_c   1.000
_cell.angle_alpha   90.00
_cell.angle_beta   90.00
_cell.angle_gamma   90.00
#
_symmetry.space_group_name_H-M   'P 1'
#
loop_
_entity.id
_entity.type
_entity.pdbx_description
1 polymer ?
#
loop_
_entity_poly.entity_id
_entity_poly.type
_entity_poly.pdbx_seq_one_letter_code
_entity_poly.pdbx_strand_id
1 'polypeptide(L)'
;MSYISSSGKEYVCLMQVHCDFNIDELKQLISKFIGIIYQKPPVRSSVKRRTRKKKIYDIEILDTDKRFILLRISSDPGTYMRKLCHDIGVILGCGAHMRELRRIRSGIFTEKNLVTLQEISEALYMWKNCKDESDLRKILLPMEYATCGMPKILIDDNAVDAISYGAMLTAPGIVAYQRFRVKDTVAILTLKGELVAIGEADVDSQKLVDMKKGVVVKPKRVLMPRDIYPRSWKKHE
;
A
#
# COMPACT_ATOMS: atom_id res chain seq x y z
N MET A 1 10.79 -0.91 5.55
CA MET A 1 10.22 -0.85 4.19
C MET A 1 8.71 -0.87 4.35
N SER A 2 7.98 0.21 4.01
CA SER A 2 6.53 0.28 4.25
C SER A 2 5.78 0.13 2.93
N TYR A 3 5.29 -1.08 2.68
CA TYR A 3 4.64 -1.48 1.43
C TYR A 3 3.35 -0.72 1.15
N ILE A 4 2.54 -0.51 2.19
CA ILE A 4 1.32 0.29 2.09
C ILE A 4 1.68 1.75 1.78
N SER A 5 2.73 2.30 2.39
CA SER A 5 3.13 3.69 2.12
C SER A 5 3.57 3.90 0.66
N SER A 6 4.17 2.89 0.03
CA SER A 6 4.65 2.92 -1.36
C SER A 6 3.60 2.53 -2.40
N SER A 7 2.40 2.10 -1.98
CA SER A 7 1.31 1.79 -2.91
C SER A 7 0.68 3.04 -3.53
N GLY A 8 -0.07 2.87 -4.63
CA GLY A 8 -0.87 3.94 -5.22
C GLY A 8 -1.92 4.50 -4.25
N LYS A 9 -2.31 5.75 -4.46
CA LYS A 9 -3.26 6.48 -3.62
C LYS A 9 -4.35 7.10 -4.47
N GLU A 10 -5.58 7.15 -3.95
CA GLU A 10 -6.68 7.90 -4.57
C GLU A 10 -7.28 8.89 -3.60
N TYR A 11 -7.69 10.04 -4.14
CA TYR A 11 -8.24 11.15 -3.40
C TYR A 11 -9.46 11.72 -4.11
N VAL A 12 -10.41 12.20 -3.31
CA VAL A 12 -11.40 13.18 -3.73
C VAL A 12 -10.93 14.53 -3.20
N CYS A 13 -10.83 15.51 -4.10
CA CYS A 13 -10.20 16.79 -3.87
C CYS A 13 -11.12 17.91 -4.34
N LEU A 14 -11.47 18.82 -3.44
CA LEU A 14 -12.16 20.05 -3.81
C LEU A 14 -11.11 21.12 -4.11
N MET A 15 -11.04 21.56 -5.36
CA MET A 15 -10.19 22.65 -5.80
C MET A 15 -11.03 23.91 -5.99
N GLN A 16 -10.55 25.05 -5.49
CA GLN A 16 -11.15 26.35 -5.77
C GLN A 16 -10.22 27.20 -6.64
N VAL A 17 -10.74 27.61 -7.80
CA VAL A 17 -10.11 28.51 -8.77
C VAL A 17 -10.42 29.96 -8.39
N HIS A 18 -9.52 30.89 -8.70
CA HIS A 18 -9.65 32.28 -8.29
C HIS A 18 -10.32 33.19 -9.33
N CYS A 19 -10.58 32.68 -10.53
CA CYS A 19 -11.32 33.34 -11.61
C CYS A 19 -12.49 32.48 -12.13
N ASP A 20 -13.30 33.09 -12.98
CA ASP A 20 -14.25 32.35 -13.81
C ASP A 20 -13.49 31.69 -14.96
N PHE A 21 -13.92 30.50 -15.37
CA PHE A 21 -13.21 29.68 -16.35
C PHE A 21 -14.17 28.97 -17.30
N ASN A 22 -13.66 28.60 -18.46
CA ASN A 22 -14.36 27.70 -19.38
C ASN A 22 -14.09 26.24 -18.97
N ILE A 23 -15.16 25.44 -18.85
CA ILE A 23 -15.07 24.04 -18.42
C ILE A 23 -14.28 23.16 -19.39
N ASP A 24 -14.37 23.41 -20.70
CA ASP A 24 -13.70 22.60 -21.71
C ASP A 24 -12.19 22.93 -21.75
N GLU A 25 -11.84 24.19 -21.56
CA GLU A 25 -10.44 24.61 -21.36
C GLU A 25 -9.85 23.94 -20.10
N LEU A 26 -10.60 23.94 -19.00
CA LEU A 26 -10.17 23.28 -17.76
C LEU A 26 -9.97 21.77 -17.96
N LYS A 27 -10.88 21.09 -18.66
CA LYS A 27 -10.74 19.65 -18.97
C LYS A 27 -9.49 19.38 -19.80
N GLN A 28 -9.24 20.16 -20.84
CA GLN A 28 -8.02 20.06 -21.66
C GLN A 28 -6.76 20.37 -20.87
N LEU A 29 -6.84 21.28 -19.91
CA LEU A 29 -5.72 21.59 -19.03
C LEU A 29 -5.43 20.43 -18.07
N ILE A 30 -6.46 19.89 -17.41
CA ILE A 30 -6.33 18.79 -16.45
C ILE A 30 -5.78 17.53 -17.12
N SER A 31 -6.18 17.22 -18.35
CA SER A 31 -5.67 16.04 -19.06
C SER A 31 -4.15 16.07 -19.27
N LYS A 32 -3.54 17.26 -19.36
CA LYS A 32 -2.07 17.42 -19.46
C LYS A 32 -1.33 17.01 -18.18
N PHE A 33 -2.02 16.93 -17.05
CA PHE A 33 -1.44 16.48 -15.78
C PHE A 33 -1.47 14.95 -15.62
N ILE A 34 -2.19 14.22 -16.47
CA ILE A 34 -2.19 12.76 -16.47
C ILE A 34 -0.87 12.27 -17.07
N GLY A 35 -0.14 11.44 -16.32
CA GLY A 35 1.21 10.99 -16.67
C GLY A 35 2.27 11.49 -15.68
N ILE A 36 3.48 11.75 -16.18
CA ILE A 36 4.62 12.12 -15.33
C ILE A 36 4.62 13.62 -15.07
N ILE A 37 4.49 14.00 -13.81
CA ILE A 37 4.63 15.37 -13.32
C ILE A 37 5.88 15.53 -12.46
N TYR A 38 6.32 16.78 -12.30
CA TYR A 38 7.46 17.14 -11.45
C TYR A 38 6.98 17.94 -10.27
N GLN A 39 7.27 17.44 -9.06
CA GLN A 39 6.91 18.15 -7.83
C GLN A 39 8.14 18.36 -6.96
N LYS A 40 8.25 19.58 -6.42
CA LYS A 40 9.11 19.88 -5.28
C LYS A 40 8.25 19.88 -4.03
N PRO A 41 8.60 19.09 -2.99
CA PRO A 41 7.88 19.10 -1.73
C PRO A 41 7.70 20.54 -1.18
N PRO A 42 6.58 20.82 -0.50
CA PRO A 42 6.38 22.10 0.17
C PRO A 42 7.38 22.27 1.32
N VAL A 43 7.51 23.50 1.81
CA VAL A 43 8.39 23.83 2.95
C VAL A 43 8.03 22.97 4.16
N ARG A 44 6.72 22.83 4.44
CA ARG A 44 6.19 21.92 5.47
C ARG A 44 6.06 20.50 4.90
N SER A 45 7.14 19.73 4.92
CA SER A 45 7.13 18.31 4.53
C SER A 45 8.13 17.50 5.38
N SER A 46 7.87 16.20 5.53
CA SER A 46 8.73 15.27 6.28
C SER A 46 9.89 14.70 5.43
N VAL A 47 10.13 15.23 4.24
CA VAL A 47 11.10 14.70 3.27
C VAL A 47 11.98 15.81 2.70
N LYS A 48 13.22 15.48 2.33
CA LYS A 48 14.15 16.44 1.72
C LYS A 48 13.51 17.13 0.50
N ARG A 49 13.58 18.46 0.50
CA ARG A 49 12.97 19.32 -0.51
C ARG A 49 13.78 19.36 -1.81
N ARG A 50 13.61 18.32 -2.62
CA ARG A 50 14.18 18.17 -3.97
C ARG A 50 13.09 17.86 -4.98
N THR A 51 13.25 18.28 -6.23
CA THR A 51 12.33 17.94 -7.32
C THR A 51 12.31 16.43 -7.53
N ARG A 52 11.12 15.85 -7.70
CA ARG A 52 10.91 14.42 -7.90
C ARG A 52 9.86 14.21 -8.98
N LYS A 53 10.04 13.15 -9.76
CA LYS A 53 9.02 12.64 -10.67
C LYS A 53 7.92 11.97 -9.86
N LYS A 54 6.68 12.23 -10.22
CA LYS A 54 5.48 11.57 -9.72
C LYS A 54 4.57 11.26 -10.89
N LYS A 55 3.91 10.10 -10.85
CA LYS A 55 2.90 9.75 -11.84
C LYS A 55 1.51 10.06 -11.29
N ILE A 56 0.73 10.78 -12.07
CA ILE A 56 -0.72 10.80 -11.97
C ILE A 56 -1.23 9.74 -12.93
N TYR A 57 -1.98 8.78 -12.40
CA TYR A 57 -2.56 7.71 -13.19
C TYR A 57 -3.82 8.17 -13.90
N ASP A 58 -4.64 8.96 -13.19
CA ASP A 58 -5.93 9.41 -13.68
C ASP A 58 -6.41 10.65 -12.90
N ILE A 59 -7.16 11.52 -13.59
CA ILE A 59 -7.90 12.64 -12.99
C ILE A 59 -9.28 12.70 -13.63
N GLU A 60 -10.31 12.55 -12.81
CA GLU A 60 -11.72 12.62 -13.19
C GLU A 60 -12.34 13.87 -12.54
N ILE A 61 -13.05 14.68 -13.33
CA ILE A 61 -13.87 15.78 -12.80
C ILE A 61 -15.23 15.18 -12.44
N LEU A 62 -15.55 15.15 -11.15
CA LEU A 62 -16.80 14.61 -10.64
C LEU A 62 -17.94 15.62 -10.72
N ASP A 63 -17.65 16.87 -10.37
CA ASP A 63 -18.64 17.95 -10.35
C ASP A 63 -17.96 19.33 -10.44
N THR A 64 -18.71 20.34 -10.85
CA THR A 64 -18.27 21.73 -10.90
C THR A 64 -19.39 22.68 -10.50
N ASP A 65 -19.13 23.53 -9.51
CA ASP A 65 -20.02 24.62 -9.10
C ASP A 65 -19.25 25.94 -9.07
N LYS A 66 -19.54 26.83 -10.03
CA LYS A 66 -18.87 28.12 -10.20
C LYS A 66 -17.35 27.97 -10.24
N ARG A 67 -16.69 28.32 -9.13
CA ARG A 67 -15.23 28.29 -8.98
C ARG A 67 -14.72 27.05 -8.25
N PHE A 68 -15.61 26.14 -7.87
CA PHE A 68 -15.31 24.90 -7.17
C PHE A 68 -15.35 23.73 -8.13
N ILE A 69 -14.30 22.91 -8.08
CA ILE A 69 -14.15 21.74 -8.95
C ILE A 69 -13.87 20.55 -8.04
N LEU A 70 -14.74 19.56 -8.10
CA LEU A 70 -14.57 18.30 -7.38
C LEU A 70 -13.83 17.31 -8.29
N LEU A 71 -12.66 16.89 -7.85
CA LEU A 71 -11.77 16.01 -8.61
C LEU A 71 -11.60 14.68 -7.90
N ARG A 72 -11.63 13.58 -8.64
CA ARG A 72 -11.08 12.28 -8.21
C ARG A 72 -9.72 12.08 -8.87
N ILE A 73 -8.70 11.82 -8.07
CA ILE A 73 -7.30 11.77 -8.53
C ILE A 73 -6.65 10.48 -8.06
N SER A 74 -6.10 9.71 -9.00
CA SER A 74 -5.27 8.53 -8.73
C SER A 74 -3.81 8.85 -9.00
N SER A 75 -2.93 8.60 -8.02
CA SER A 75 -1.53 8.99 -8.12
C SER A 75 -0.56 8.04 -7.43
N ASP A 76 0.72 8.24 -7.73
CA ASP A 76 1.81 7.72 -6.93
C ASP A 76 1.71 8.16 -5.45
N PRO A 77 2.31 7.38 -4.54
CA PRO A 77 2.46 7.80 -3.15
C PRO A 77 3.34 9.06 -3.06
N GLY A 78 3.01 9.94 -2.11
CA GLY A 78 3.79 11.15 -1.85
C GLY A 78 3.64 12.24 -2.93
N THR A 79 2.63 12.13 -3.79
CA THR A 79 2.14 13.23 -4.63
C THR A 79 1.43 14.26 -3.75
N TYR A 80 1.76 15.53 -3.91
CA TYR A 80 1.22 16.63 -3.13
C TYR A 80 0.02 17.24 -3.85
N MET A 81 -1.20 16.90 -3.42
CA MET A 81 -2.44 17.39 -4.03
C MET A 81 -2.56 18.92 -3.96
N ARG A 82 -2.15 19.54 -2.84
CA ARG A 82 -2.06 21.01 -2.75
C ARG A 82 -1.19 21.64 -3.84
N LYS A 83 -0.06 21.01 -4.17
CA LYS A 83 0.85 21.49 -5.21
C LYS A 83 0.25 21.25 -6.60
N LEU A 84 -0.42 20.12 -6.80
CA LEU A 84 -1.16 19.85 -8.04
C LEU A 84 -2.23 20.91 -8.30
N CYS A 85 -3.09 21.22 -7.34
CA CYS A 85 -4.10 22.29 -7.48
C CYS A 85 -3.46 23.65 -7.78
N HIS A 86 -2.39 24.00 -7.07
CA HIS A 86 -1.64 25.23 -7.34
C HIS A 86 -1.10 25.26 -8.77
N ASP A 87 -0.50 24.17 -9.24
CA ASP A 87 0.12 24.12 -10.57
C ASP A 87 -0.93 24.18 -11.69
N ILE A 88 -2.09 23.54 -11.50
CA ILE A 88 -3.25 23.71 -12.40
C ILE A 88 -3.66 25.19 -12.44
N GLY A 89 -3.80 25.83 -11.28
CA GLY A 89 -4.17 27.24 -11.19
C GLY A 89 -3.16 28.19 -11.83
N VAL A 90 -1.86 27.90 -11.74
CA VAL A 90 -0.80 28.68 -12.40
C VAL A 90 -0.93 28.61 -13.91
N ILE A 91 -1.16 27.41 -14.48
CA ILE A 91 -1.28 27.26 -15.93
C ILE A 91 -2.59 27.86 -16.44
N LEU A 92 -3.66 27.80 -15.64
CA LEU A 92 -4.93 28.48 -15.93
C LEU A 92 -4.79 30.02 -15.87
N GLY A 93 -3.72 30.55 -15.28
CA GLY A 93 -3.39 31.98 -15.30
C GLY A 93 -3.97 32.81 -14.15
N CYS A 94 -4.91 32.30 -13.38
CA CYS A 94 -5.54 33.05 -12.29
C CYS A 94 -5.29 32.49 -10.88
N GLY A 95 -4.68 31.30 -10.78
CA GLY A 95 -4.44 30.64 -9.51
C GLY A 95 -5.60 29.76 -9.05
N ALA A 96 -5.24 28.77 -8.23
CA ALA A 96 -6.17 27.86 -7.60
C ALA A 96 -5.54 27.28 -6.34
N HIS A 97 -6.38 26.79 -5.45
CA HIS A 97 -5.93 26.13 -4.23
C HIS A 97 -6.82 24.97 -3.86
N MET A 98 -6.26 24.04 -3.10
CA MET A 98 -7.00 22.91 -2.54
C MET A 98 -7.79 23.40 -1.33
N ARG A 99 -9.11 23.22 -1.36
CA ARG A 99 -10.03 23.52 -0.27
C ARG A 99 -10.17 22.34 0.68
N GLU A 100 -10.51 21.19 0.12
CA GLU A 100 -10.76 19.96 0.88
C GLU A 100 -10.07 18.79 0.20
N LEU A 101 -9.72 17.79 1.01
CA LEU A 101 -9.08 16.59 0.52
C LEU A 101 -9.48 15.41 1.39
N ARG A 102 -10.02 14.39 0.74
CA ARG A 102 -10.33 13.10 1.35
C ARG A 102 -9.56 12.02 0.60
N ARG A 103 -8.79 11.20 1.33
CA ARG A 103 -8.15 10.02 0.73
C ARG A 103 -9.13 8.86 0.75
N ILE A 104 -9.52 8.39 -0.43
CA ILE A 104 -10.49 7.29 -0.59
C ILE A 104 -9.84 5.93 -0.80
N ARG A 105 -8.54 5.89 -1.15
CA ARG A 105 -7.76 4.65 -1.22
C ARG A 105 -6.31 4.81 -0.78
N SER A 106 -5.80 3.79 -0.10
CA SER A 106 -4.38 3.58 0.14
C SER A 106 -3.99 2.12 -0.12
N GLY A 107 -3.47 1.84 -1.32
CA GLY A 107 -3.18 0.46 -1.73
C GLY A 107 -4.47 -0.35 -1.78
N ILE A 108 -4.54 -1.42 -0.99
CA ILE A 108 -5.70 -2.31 -0.90
C ILE A 108 -6.80 -1.78 0.02
N PHE A 109 -6.50 -0.79 0.87
CA PHE A 109 -7.50 -0.20 1.76
C PHE A 109 -8.30 0.86 1.01
N THR A 110 -9.61 0.66 0.98
CA THR A 110 -10.59 1.59 0.37
C THR A 110 -11.59 2.05 1.43
N GLU A 111 -12.55 2.88 1.03
CA GLU A 111 -13.58 3.33 1.94
C GLU A 111 -14.47 2.22 2.51
N LYS A 112 -14.49 1.04 1.88
CA LYS A 112 -15.23 -0.13 2.33
C LYS A 112 -14.69 -0.75 3.63
N ASN A 113 -13.47 -0.39 4.03
CA ASN A 113 -12.78 -0.95 5.19
C ASN A 113 -12.47 0.12 6.25
N LEU A 114 -13.20 1.24 6.23
CA LEU A 114 -13.00 2.34 7.16
C LEU A 114 -13.73 2.10 8.46
N VAL A 115 -13.09 2.52 9.55
CA VAL A 115 -13.69 2.64 10.88
C VAL A 115 -13.32 4.00 11.45
N THR A 116 -14.26 4.58 12.19
CA THR A 116 -14.12 5.85 12.90
C THR A 116 -13.44 5.64 14.25
N LEU A 117 -12.95 6.73 14.85
CA LEU A 117 -12.34 6.66 16.19
C LEU A 117 -13.39 6.33 17.26
N GLN A 118 -14.64 6.73 17.03
CA GLN A 118 -15.78 6.45 17.89
C GLN A 118 -16.06 4.94 17.94
N GLU A 119 -16.18 4.29 16.77
CA GLU A 119 -16.36 2.84 16.67
C GLU A 119 -15.21 2.07 17.34
N ILE A 120 -13.96 2.53 17.18
CA ILE A 120 -12.81 1.94 17.88
C ILE A 120 -12.96 2.08 19.39
N SER A 121 -13.36 3.26 19.88
CA SER A 121 -13.56 3.52 21.31
C SER A 121 -14.64 2.63 21.90
N GLU A 122 -15.76 2.47 21.20
CA GLU A 122 -16.88 1.61 21.60
C GLU A 122 -16.48 0.14 21.64
N ALA A 123 -15.83 -0.37 20.58
CA ALA A 123 -15.35 -1.75 20.54
C ALA A 123 -14.35 -2.04 21.68
N LEU A 124 -13.47 -1.09 22.00
CA LEU A 124 -12.55 -1.22 23.13
C LEU A 124 -13.28 -1.22 24.48
N TYR A 125 -14.34 -0.43 24.63
CA TYR A 125 -15.15 -0.42 25.83
C TYR A 125 -15.86 -1.75 26.05
N MET A 126 -16.50 -2.29 25.00
CA MET A 126 -17.20 -3.58 25.04
C MET A 126 -16.25 -4.74 25.39
N TRP A 127 -15.08 -4.76 24.79
CA TRP A 127 -14.07 -5.78 25.12
C TRP A 127 -13.62 -5.71 26.58
N LYS A 128 -13.29 -4.51 27.09
CA LYS A 128 -12.73 -4.36 28.44
C LYS A 128 -13.75 -4.62 29.54
N ASN A 129 -14.95 -4.05 29.40
CA ASN A 129 -15.97 -4.02 30.46
C ASN A 129 -17.00 -5.13 30.33
N CYS A 130 -17.35 -5.51 29.09
CA CYS A 130 -18.40 -6.50 28.82
C CYS A 130 -17.83 -7.87 28.40
N LYS A 131 -16.50 -7.98 28.21
CA LYS A 131 -15.81 -9.18 27.69
C LYS A 131 -16.30 -9.64 26.32
N ASP A 132 -16.89 -8.72 25.55
CA ASP A 132 -17.35 -8.98 24.19
C ASP A 132 -16.30 -8.52 23.17
N GLU A 133 -15.72 -9.47 22.43
CA GLU A 133 -14.72 -9.22 21.39
C GLU A 133 -15.31 -9.01 19.99
N SER A 134 -16.63 -9.16 19.83
CA SER A 134 -17.27 -9.25 18.52
C SER A 134 -16.98 -8.04 17.64
N ASP A 135 -17.13 -6.83 18.17
CA ASP A 135 -16.88 -5.61 17.41
C ASP A 135 -15.40 -5.35 17.18
N LEU A 136 -14.55 -5.67 18.17
CA LEU A 136 -13.11 -5.53 18.03
C LEU A 136 -12.57 -6.42 16.89
N ARG A 137 -13.07 -7.65 16.79
CA ARG A 137 -12.71 -8.60 15.71
C ARG A 137 -13.22 -8.19 14.33
N LYS A 138 -14.31 -7.43 14.26
CA LYS A 138 -14.80 -6.88 12.98
C LYS A 138 -13.93 -5.72 12.48
N ILE A 139 -13.46 -4.86 13.39
CA ILE A 139 -12.71 -3.64 13.00
C ILE A 139 -11.21 -3.87 12.82
N LEU A 140 -10.62 -4.86 13.50
CA LEU A 140 -9.20 -5.19 13.39
C LEU A 140 -8.95 -6.19 12.26
N LEU A 141 -8.43 -5.69 11.15
CA LEU A 141 -8.02 -6.54 10.03
C LEU A 141 -6.71 -7.28 10.34
N PRO A 142 -6.59 -8.57 9.96
CA PRO A 142 -5.37 -9.32 10.14
C PRO A 142 -4.26 -8.78 9.23
N MET A 143 -3.00 -8.88 9.66
CA MET A 143 -1.85 -8.25 8.99
C MET A 143 -1.61 -8.77 7.57
N GLU A 144 -2.09 -9.98 7.28
CA GLU A 144 -2.08 -10.65 6.00
C GLU A 144 -2.67 -9.75 4.89
N TYR A 145 -3.71 -8.96 5.21
CA TYR A 145 -4.32 -8.00 4.28
C TYR A 145 -3.30 -6.99 3.73
N ALA A 146 -2.31 -6.57 4.53
CA ALA A 146 -1.28 -5.63 4.11
C ALA A 146 -0.40 -6.18 2.97
N THR A 147 -0.41 -7.50 2.79
CA THR A 147 0.37 -8.18 1.76
C THR A 147 -0.45 -8.53 0.53
N CYS A 148 -1.74 -8.14 0.46
CA CYS A 148 -2.55 -8.26 -0.75
C CYS A 148 -1.88 -7.51 -1.92
N GLY A 149 -1.66 -8.22 -3.03
CA GLY A 149 -0.91 -7.71 -4.20
C GLY A 149 0.56 -8.10 -4.24
N MET A 150 1.10 -8.73 -3.19
CA MET A 150 2.42 -9.38 -3.25
C MET A 150 2.25 -10.84 -3.68
N PRO A 151 3.12 -11.37 -4.57
CA PRO A 151 3.17 -12.80 -4.84
C PRO A 151 3.36 -13.61 -3.55
N LYS A 152 2.58 -14.67 -3.42
CA LYS A 152 2.60 -15.57 -2.26
C LYS A 152 3.46 -16.80 -2.50
N ILE A 153 4.14 -17.24 -1.46
CA ILE A 153 4.81 -18.53 -1.40
C ILE A 153 4.30 -19.22 -0.13
N LEU A 154 3.64 -20.37 -0.30
CA LEU A 154 3.21 -21.24 0.78
C LEU A 154 4.35 -22.19 1.13
N ILE A 155 4.65 -22.30 2.42
CA ILE A 155 5.75 -23.13 2.91
C ILE A 155 5.25 -24.30 3.76
N ASP A 156 6.06 -25.34 3.81
CA ASP A 156 5.84 -26.49 4.67
C ASP A 156 5.96 -26.08 6.14
N ASP A 157 5.18 -26.72 7.02
CA ASP A 157 5.16 -26.42 8.45
C ASP A 157 6.55 -26.57 9.10
N ASN A 158 7.39 -27.48 8.61
CA ASN A 158 8.76 -27.65 9.08
C ASN A 158 9.64 -26.45 8.74
N ALA A 159 9.38 -25.70 7.66
CA ALA A 159 10.18 -24.55 7.29
C ALA A 159 9.82 -23.28 8.08
N VAL A 160 8.64 -23.24 8.70
CA VAL A 160 8.07 -22.02 9.32
C VAL A 160 8.97 -21.48 10.43
N ASP A 161 9.30 -22.33 11.41
CA ASP A 161 10.05 -21.85 12.55
C ASP A 161 11.49 -21.47 12.15
N ALA A 162 12.10 -22.13 11.17
CA ALA A 162 13.47 -21.77 10.75
C ALA A 162 13.50 -20.34 10.20
N ILE A 163 12.47 -19.97 9.44
CA ILE A 163 12.31 -18.62 8.88
C ILE A 163 11.93 -17.62 9.97
N SER A 164 11.20 -18.02 11.02
CA SER A 164 10.92 -17.19 12.20
C SER A 164 12.22 -16.75 12.92
N TYR A 165 13.27 -17.56 12.83
CA TYR A 165 14.63 -17.24 13.31
C TYR A 165 15.50 -16.49 12.28
N GLY A 166 14.99 -16.24 11.08
CA GLY A 166 15.68 -15.50 10.01
C GLY A 166 16.43 -16.37 9.00
N ALA A 167 16.21 -17.68 8.99
CA ALA A 167 16.77 -18.54 7.95
C ALA A 167 16.22 -18.16 6.57
N MET A 168 17.03 -18.39 5.52
CA MET A 168 16.59 -18.19 4.14
C MET A 168 15.62 -19.29 3.73
N LEU A 169 14.62 -18.94 2.92
CA LEU A 169 13.71 -19.94 2.34
C LEU A 169 14.42 -20.66 1.20
N THR A 170 14.52 -21.98 1.31
CA THR A 170 15.10 -22.85 0.29
C THR A 170 14.00 -23.61 -0.47
N ALA A 171 14.31 -24.07 -1.68
CA ALA A 171 13.36 -24.73 -2.56
C ALA A 171 12.59 -25.91 -1.92
N PRO A 172 13.22 -26.81 -1.11
CA PRO A 172 12.50 -27.90 -0.45
C PRO A 172 11.41 -27.46 0.53
N GLY A 173 11.49 -26.24 1.06
CA GLY A 173 10.50 -25.71 2.00
C GLY A 173 9.26 -25.12 1.34
N ILE A 174 9.18 -25.10 0.01
CA ILE A 174 8.08 -24.50 -0.75
C ILE A 174 7.06 -25.57 -1.13
N VAL A 175 5.79 -25.32 -0.81
CA VAL A 175 4.68 -26.20 -1.17
C VAL A 175 3.93 -25.68 -2.40
N ALA A 176 3.67 -24.38 -2.45
CA ALA A 176 3.00 -23.73 -3.58
C ALA A 176 3.42 -22.27 -3.71
N TYR A 177 3.27 -21.69 -4.90
CA TYR A 177 3.64 -20.29 -5.13
C TYR A 177 2.87 -19.65 -6.28
N GLN A 178 2.71 -18.33 -6.20
CA GLN A 178 2.29 -17.50 -7.32
C GLN A 178 3.51 -17.10 -8.16
N ARG A 179 3.28 -16.66 -9.41
CA ARG A 179 4.37 -16.20 -10.28
C ARG A 179 5.06 -14.96 -9.71
N PHE A 180 6.39 -14.99 -9.68
CA PHE A 180 7.26 -13.86 -9.30
C PHE A 180 8.59 -13.92 -10.05
N ARG A 181 9.29 -12.78 -10.10
CA ARG A 181 10.59 -12.60 -10.74
C ARG A 181 11.68 -12.36 -9.69
N VAL A 182 12.93 -12.49 -10.11
CA VAL A 182 14.09 -12.08 -9.31
C VAL A 182 13.92 -10.61 -8.89
N LYS A 183 14.27 -10.29 -7.64
CA LYS A 183 14.08 -8.98 -6.98
C LYS A 183 12.65 -8.59 -6.64
N ASP A 184 11.64 -9.38 -7.00
CA ASP A 184 10.29 -9.13 -6.52
C ASP A 184 10.24 -9.27 -4.99
N THR A 185 9.40 -8.44 -4.37
CA THR A 185 9.04 -8.63 -2.97
C THR A 185 7.93 -9.68 -2.89
N VAL A 186 8.16 -10.73 -2.12
CA VAL A 186 7.22 -11.84 -1.94
C VAL A 186 6.83 -11.99 -0.48
N ALA A 187 5.61 -12.48 -0.23
CA ALA A 187 5.12 -12.82 1.10
C ALA A 187 5.17 -14.34 1.30
N ILE A 188 5.80 -14.76 2.39
CA ILE A 188 5.94 -16.14 2.82
C ILE A 188 4.81 -16.44 3.81
N LEU A 189 3.96 -17.40 3.48
CA LEU A 189 2.77 -17.77 4.25
C LEU A 189 2.83 -19.24 4.69
N THR A 190 2.22 -19.56 5.83
CA THR A 190 1.92 -20.95 6.20
C THR A 190 0.82 -21.51 5.29
N LEU A 191 0.62 -22.84 5.33
CA LEU A 191 -0.53 -23.49 4.67
C LEU A 191 -1.88 -23.01 5.22
N LYS A 192 -1.91 -22.45 6.44
CA LYS A 192 -3.10 -21.84 7.06
C LYS A 192 -3.35 -20.40 6.60
N GLY A 193 -2.46 -19.84 5.77
CA GLY A 193 -2.54 -18.47 5.28
C GLY A 193 -1.95 -17.42 6.23
N GLU A 194 -1.26 -17.82 7.30
CA GLU A 194 -0.64 -16.88 8.26
C GLU A 194 0.67 -16.34 7.70
N LEU A 195 0.91 -15.05 7.89
CA LEU A 195 2.10 -14.37 7.35
C LEU A 195 3.33 -14.61 8.23
N VAL A 196 4.29 -15.36 7.68
CA VAL A 196 5.55 -15.68 8.36
C VAL A 196 6.55 -14.55 8.19
N ALA A 197 6.82 -14.17 6.95
CA ALA A 197 7.83 -13.18 6.60
C ALA A 197 7.57 -12.53 5.24
N ILE A 198 8.23 -11.40 5.01
CA ILE A 198 8.32 -10.74 3.71
C ILE A 198 9.79 -10.74 3.28
N GLY A 199 10.05 -11.10 2.04
CA GLY A 199 11.40 -11.25 1.52
C GLY A 199 11.57 -10.78 0.08
N GLU A 200 12.81 -10.85 -0.40
CA GLU A 200 13.16 -10.62 -1.80
C GLU A 200 13.51 -11.94 -2.47
N ALA A 201 12.92 -12.19 -3.64
CA ALA A 201 13.19 -13.37 -4.43
C ALA A 201 14.59 -13.28 -5.09
N ASP A 202 15.38 -14.33 -4.93
CA ASP A 202 16.70 -14.48 -5.57
C ASP A 202 16.64 -15.26 -6.89
N VAL A 203 15.52 -15.93 -7.16
CA VAL A 203 15.29 -16.74 -8.38
C VAL A 203 13.95 -16.38 -9.02
N ASP A 204 13.78 -16.71 -10.30
CA ASP A 204 12.49 -16.62 -10.97
C ASP A 204 11.64 -17.85 -10.64
N SER A 205 10.35 -17.64 -10.40
CA SER A 205 9.38 -18.71 -10.14
C SER A 205 9.34 -19.81 -11.22
N GLN A 206 9.72 -19.50 -12.47
CA GLN A 206 9.80 -20.50 -13.54
C GLN A 206 10.90 -21.55 -13.30
N LYS A 207 12.00 -21.18 -12.64
CA LYS A 207 13.12 -22.09 -12.35
C LYS A 207 12.85 -23.01 -11.16
N LEU A 208 11.82 -22.73 -10.36
CA LEU A 208 11.51 -23.51 -9.16
C LEU A 208 11.02 -24.91 -9.46
N VAL A 209 10.40 -25.13 -10.63
CA VAL A 209 9.83 -26.42 -11.02
C VAL A 209 10.88 -27.54 -10.98
N ASP A 210 12.10 -27.24 -11.40
CA ASP A 210 13.20 -28.21 -11.48
C ASP A 210 14.17 -28.12 -10.28
N MET A 211 13.93 -27.20 -9.35
CA MET A 211 14.89 -26.85 -8.30
C MET A 211 14.73 -27.76 -7.07
N LYS A 212 15.63 -28.74 -6.93
CA LYS A 212 15.63 -29.64 -5.76
C LYS A 212 16.32 -29.07 -4.52
N LYS A 213 17.18 -28.06 -4.66
CA LYS A 213 17.97 -27.43 -3.58
C LYS A 213 18.29 -25.98 -3.92
N GLY A 214 18.63 -25.19 -2.91
CA GLY A 214 19.13 -23.82 -3.05
C GLY A 214 18.18 -22.76 -2.49
N VAL A 215 18.69 -21.54 -2.32
CA VAL A 215 17.96 -20.40 -1.75
C VAL A 215 17.03 -19.78 -2.79
N VAL A 216 15.79 -19.51 -2.38
CA VAL A 216 14.74 -18.92 -3.22
C VAL A 216 14.41 -17.50 -2.76
N VAL A 217 14.27 -17.30 -1.45
CA VAL A 217 13.92 -16.00 -0.87
C VAL A 217 14.81 -15.69 0.31
N LYS A 218 15.33 -14.46 0.32
CA LYS A 218 15.98 -13.87 1.49
C LYS A 218 14.95 -13.06 2.29
N PRO A 219 14.63 -13.45 3.53
CA PRO A 219 13.75 -12.66 4.38
C PRO A 219 14.31 -11.26 4.60
N LYS A 220 13.48 -10.24 4.41
CA LYS A 220 13.77 -8.84 4.76
C LYS A 220 13.13 -8.45 6.09
N ARG A 221 11.98 -9.04 6.40
CA ARG A 221 11.24 -8.82 7.64
C ARG A 221 10.51 -10.09 8.04
N VAL A 222 10.87 -10.63 9.20
CA VAL A 222 10.10 -11.68 9.86
C VAL A 222 8.99 -11.02 10.68
N LEU A 223 7.79 -11.58 10.63
CA LEU A 223 6.58 -11.07 11.29
C LEU A 223 6.00 -12.07 12.27
N MET A 224 6.03 -13.36 11.95
CA MET A 224 5.60 -14.41 12.87
C MET A 224 6.56 -14.50 14.06
N PRO A 225 6.05 -14.55 15.30
CA PRO A 225 6.85 -14.84 16.48
C PRO A 225 7.53 -16.21 16.39
N ARG A 226 8.63 -16.36 17.13
CA ARG A 226 9.35 -17.63 17.24
C ARG A 226 8.54 -18.63 18.06
N ASP A 227 8.80 -19.91 17.82
CA ASP A 227 8.26 -21.03 18.59
C ASP A 227 6.71 -21.15 18.56
N ILE A 228 6.05 -20.52 17.57
CA ILE A 228 4.63 -20.75 17.26
C ILE A 228 4.45 -22.11 16.57
N TYR A 229 5.42 -22.48 15.74
CA TYR A 229 5.53 -23.79 15.10
C TYR A 229 6.69 -24.56 15.73
N PRO A 230 6.61 -25.91 15.80
CA PRO A 230 7.67 -26.72 16.41
C PRO A 230 8.97 -26.65 15.59
N ARG A 231 10.11 -26.73 16.29
CA ARG A 231 11.43 -26.82 15.66
C ARG A 231 11.60 -28.15 14.97
N SER A 232 11.66 -28.12 13.65
CA SER A 232 11.87 -29.30 12.81
C SER A 232 13.35 -29.54 12.47
N TRP A 233 14.20 -28.51 12.56
CA TRP A 233 15.64 -28.67 12.36
C TRP A 233 16.26 -29.24 13.63
N LYS A 234 16.69 -30.49 13.57
CA LYS A 234 17.45 -31.08 14.66
C LYS A 234 18.78 -30.34 14.80
N LYS A 235 19.12 -29.94 16.03
CA LYS A 235 20.53 -30.04 16.45
C LYS A 235 20.81 -31.53 16.48
N HIS A 236 21.66 -32.02 15.58
CA HIS A 236 22.37 -33.25 15.89
C HIS A 236 23.21 -32.92 17.13
N GLU A 237 22.79 -33.44 18.29
CA GLU A 237 23.72 -33.70 19.39
C GLU A 237 24.65 -34.85 19.01
#